data_AF-A0A1L0BX53-F1
#
_entry.id   AF-A0A1L0BX53-F1
#
_cell.length_a   1.000
_cell.length_b   1.000
_cell.length_c   1.000
_cell.angle_alpha   90.00
_cell.angle_beta   90.00
_cell.angle_gamma   90.00
#
_symmetry.space_group_name_H-M   'P 1'
#
loop_
_entity.id
_entity.type
_entity.pdbx_description
1 polymer ?
#
loop_
_entity_poly.entity_id
_entity_poly.type
_entity_poly.pdbx_seq_one_letter_code
_entity_poly.pdbx_strand_id
1 'polypeptide(L)'
;MDKVDHSPSTQILTTQVVQKRFLSLHEYRSAAILESYGVGVPKGYAATTPQGAFDAAKKLGSSELVIKAQALTGGRGKGHFDNGFQGGVKLISSPEEAKDLAEKMLNHKLITKQTGAAGKEVTAVYVVERRDARTEAYLAILMDRSTQLPMIVASSQGGMDIEGVAAKDPDAIKTFPVDLKEGVTDKLATEIASVLGYTDAAIPEAAKTIQNLYKVFTEKDCTQVEINPLSETPDAKVLAMDAKLGFDDNAEFRQEEVFGWRDPTQEDPEEMEASKYGLNFIKLDGNIANIVNGAGLAMATMDIIKLYGGEPANFLDCGGTATPQTIEKAFGLILSDKKVNGIFVNIFGGIVRCDYVAEGLIAATKNFKLDIPVVVRLQGTNMEKAKEMIDNSGLKLYAFEDLDPAAEKIVELAPKA
;
A
#
# COMPACT_ATOMS: atom_id res chain seq x y z
N MET A 1 20.99 -28.08 -52.30
CA MET A 1 20.42 -26.71 -52.26
C MET A 1 19.30 -26.81 -51.26
N ASP A 2 19.67 -26.92 -49.99
CA ASP A 2 18.81 -27.40 -48.93
C ASP A 2 18.75 -26.32 -47.86
N LYS A 3 17.57 -25.73 -47.75
CA LYS A 3 17.30 -24.56 -46.94
C LYS A 3 17.32 -24.93 -45.47
N VAL A 4 18.17 -24.23 -44.72
CA VAL A 4 18.14 -24.15 -43.26
C VAL A 4 16.88 -23.38 -42.87
N ASP A 5 15.96 -24.05 -42.15
CA ASP A 5 14.81 -23.41 -41.54
C ASP A 5 15.22 -22.88 -40.15
N HIS A 6 15.31 -21.55 -40.05
CA HIS A 6 15.53 -20.85 -38.80
C HIS A 6 14.16 -20.59 -38.15
N SER A 7 13.72 -21.49 -37.28
CA SER A 7 12.60 -21.19 -36.38
C SER A 7 13.05 -20.13 -35.35
N PRO A 8 12.36 -18.98 -35.22
CA PRO A 8 12.69 -18.01 -34.19
C PRO A 8 12.26 -18.55 -32.83
N SER A 9 13.22 -18.63 -31.92
CA SER A 9 13.02 -18.89 -30.50
C SER A 9 11.97 -17.92 -29.95
N THR A 10 10.78 -18.44 -29.66
CA THR A 10 9.75 -17.72 -28.91
C THR A 10 10.27 -17.51 -27.49
N GLN A 11 10.89 -16.36 -27.23
CA GLN A 11 11.11 -15.88 -25.87
C GLN A 11 9.75 -15.63 -25.25
N ILE A 12 9.29 -16.56 -24.41
CA ILE A 12 8.15 -16.36 -23.54
C ILE A 12 8.59 -15.32 -22.50
N LEU A 13 8.27 -14.05 -22.74
CA LEU A 13 8.32 -13.00 -21.74
C LEU A 13 7.30 -13.38 -20.65
N THR A 14 7.77 -14.07 -19.62
CA THR A 14 7.01 -14.28 -18.40
C THR A 14 7.06 -12.99 -17.60
N THR A 15 6.14 -12.07 -17.89
CA THR A 15 5.82 -10.98 -16.96
C THR A 15 5.17 -11.60 -15.72
N GLN A 16 6.00 -12.02 -14.77
CA GLN A 16 5.50 -12.41 -13.46
C GLN A 16 4.94 -11.16 -12.79
N VAL A 17 3.61 -11.14 -12.65
CA VAL A 17 2.89 -10.11 -11.91
C VAL A 17 3.15 -10.35 -10.42
N VAL A 18 4.18 -9.67 -9.93
CA VAL A 18 4.48 -9.53 -8.50
C VAL A 18 3.32 -8.80 -7.85
N GLN A 19 2.91 -9.18 -6.63
CA GLN A 19 1.93 -8.43 -5.85
C GLN A 19 2.48 -7.03 -5.59
N LYS A 20 2.02 -6.05 -6.37
CA LYS A 20 2.50 -4.67 -6.26
C LYS A 20 1.70 -3.93 -5.17
N ARG A 21 2.40 -3.03 -4.46
CA ARG A 21 1.86 -2.21 -3.37
C ARG A 21 1.15 -0.99 -3.95
N PHE A 22 -0.18 -1.06 -3.97
CA PHE A 22 -1.05 -0.05 -4.59
C PHE A 22 -0.59 1.38 -4.29
N LEU A 23 -0.08 2.06 -5.33
CA LEU A 23 0.31 3.45 -5.24
C LEU A 23 -0.85 4.24 -4.63
N SER A 24 -0.51 5.00 -3.60
CA SER A 24 -1.42 5.96 -2.96
C SER A 24 -0.83 7.34 -3.13
N LEU A 25 -1.69 8.32 -3.42
CA LEU A 25 -1.26 9.71 -3.59
C LEU A 25 -1.70 10.57 -2.40
N HIS A 26 -0.93 11.63 -2.17
CA HIS A 26 -1.31 12.66 -1.21
C HIS A 26 -2.58 13.36 -1.66
N GLU A 27 -3.37 13.83 -0.69
CA GLU A 27 -4.68 14.47 -0.92
C GLU A 27 -4.59 15.62 -1.95
N TYR A 28 -3.55 16.46 -1.89
CA TYR A 28 -3.41 17.57 -2.85
C TYR A 28 -3.21 17.11 -4.30
N ARG A 29 -2.63 15.92 -4.52
CA ARG A 29 -2.49 15.31 -5.85
C ARG A 29 -3.79 14.67 -6.30
N SER A 30 -4.46 13.97 -5.39
CA SER A 30 -5.81 13.45 -5.62
C SER A 30 -6.76 14.58 -6.01
N ALA A 31 -6.76 15.70 -5.29
CA ALA A 31 -7.56 16.88 -5.60
C ALA A 31 -7.27 17.45 -6.99
N ALA A 32 -6.00 17.51 -7.41
CA ALA A 32 -5.63 17.96 -8.75
C ALA A 32 -6.15 17.02 -9.86
N ILE A 33 -6.12 15.70 -9.65
CA ILE A 33 -6.74 14.72 -10.57
C ILE A 33 -8.24 15.00 -10.63
N LEU A 34 -8.91 15.06 -9.48
CA LEU A 34 -10.35 15.28 -9.41
C LEU A 34 -10.79 16.56 -10.13
N GLU A 35 -10.08 17.68 -9.88
CA GLU A 35 -10.34 18.97 -10.53
C GLU A 35 -10.20 18.88 -12.05
N SER A 36 -9.18 18.16 -12.56
CA SER A 36 -8.98 17.97 -14.01
C SER A 36 -10.12 17.21 -14.70
N TYR A 37 -10.88 16.42 -13.95
CA TYR A 37 -12.08 15.70 -14.42
C TYR A 37 -13.38 16.48 -14.15
N GLY A 38 -13.29 17.71 -13.64
CA GLY A 38 -14.43 18.55 -13.31
C GLY A 38 -15.21 18.09 -12.08
N VAL A 39 -14.55 17.38 -11.16
CA VAL A 39 -15.07 17.15 -9.80
C VAL A 39 -14.74 18.38 -8.96
N GLY A 40 -15.74 18.92 -8.27
CA GLY A 40 -15.54 20.07 -7.39
C GLY A 40 -14.66 19.70 -6.19
N VAL A 41 -13.65 20.51 -5.93
CA VAL A 41 -12.77 20.41 -4.75
C VAL A 41 -12.58 21.81 -4.15
N PRO A 42 -12.37 21.94 -2.83
CA PRO A 42 -11.96 23.22 -2.25
C PRO A 42 -10.65 23.70 -2.88
N LYS A 43 -10.57 24.99 -3.23
CA LYS A 43 -9.32 25.57 -3.72
C LYS A 43 -8.23 25.45 -2.66
N GLY A 44 -7.04 25.03 -3.07
CA GLY A 44 -5.91 24.97 -2.16
C GLY A 44 -4.57 24.83 -2.87
N TYR A 45 -3.51 25.00 -2.10
CA TYR A 45 -2.13 24.89 -2.56
C TYR A 45 -1.29 24.11 -1.56
N ALA A 46 -0.50 23.17 -2.08
CA ALA A 46 0.48 22.44 -1.28
C ALA A 46 1.75 23.26 -1.08
N ALA A 47 2.39 23.08 0.06
CA ALA A 47 3.65 23.72 0.39
C ALA A 47 4.58 22.74 1.11
N THR A 48 5.87 22.79 0.76
CA THR A 48 6.94 21.99 1.38
C THR A 48 7.82 22.80 2.32
N THR A 49 7.51 24.09 2.50
CA THR A 49 8.19 24.97 3.44
C THR A 49 7.17 25.82 4.19
N PRO A 50 7.49 26.29 5.41
CA PRO A 50 6.62 27.20 6.14
C PRO A 50 6.29 28.49 5.38
N GLN A 51 7.28 29.05 4.66
CA GLN A 51 7.06 30.23 3.83
C GLN A 51 6.13 29.92 2.65
N GLY A 52 6.23 28.73 2.05
CA GLY A 52 5.27 28.30 1.04
C GLY A 52 3.84 28.20 1.57
N ALA A 53 3.65 27.77 2.83
CA ALA A 53 2.34 27.70 3.47
C ALA A 53 1.75 29.11 3.71
N PHE A 54 2.60 30.07 4.11
CA PHE A 54 2.24 31.49 4.18
C PHE A 54 1.77 32.01 2.82
N ASP A 55 2.57 31.77 1.77
CA ASP A 55 2.27 32.27 0.42
C ASP A 55 0.99 31.64 -0.15
N ALA A 56 0.75 30.34 0.14
CA ALA A 56 -0.48 29.62 -0.18
C ALA A 56 -1.71 30.25 0.47
N ALA A 57 -1.66 30.49 1.80
CA ALA A 57 -2.74 31.14 2.53
C ALA A 57 -3.00 32.57 2.02
N LYS A 58 -1.94 33.34 1.76
CA LYS A 58 -2.04 34.69 1.21
C LYS A 58 -2.67 34.70 -0.19
N LYS A 59 -2.34 33.71 -1.03
CA LYS A 59 -2.91 33.56 -2.38
C LYS A 59 -4.40 33.21 -2.34
N LEU A 60 -4.83 32.41 -1.37
CA LEU A 60 -6.26 32.10 -1.18
C LEU A 60 -7.05 33.33 -0.70
N GLY A 61 -6.41 34.25 0.03
CA GLY A 61 -6.99 35.55 0.38
C GLY A 61 -8.24 35.46 1.27
N SER A 62 -8.36 34.37 2.04
CA SER A 62 -9.47 34.10 2.94
C SER A 62 -8.97 33.98 4.39
N SER A 63 -9.85 34.29 5.35
CA SER A 63 -9.64 34.01 6.78
C SER A 63 -10.30 32.70 7.24
N GLU A 64 -10.95 31.99 6.31
CA GLU A 64 -11.55 30.68 6.56
C GLU A 64 -10.77 29.65 5.76
N LEU A 65 -9.69 29.15 6.37
CA LEU A 65 -8.76 28.23 5.76
C LEU A 65 -8.55 27.01 6.65
N VAL A 66 -8.03 25.94 6.05
CA VAL A 66 -7.61 24.72 6.75
C VAL A 66 -6.21 24.37 6.28
N ILE A 67 -5.31 24.07 7.22
CA ILE A 67 -4.02 23.43 6.92
C ILE A 67 -4.11 21.94 7.25
N LYS A 68 -3.72 21.10 6.30
CA LYS A 68 -3.75 19.64 6.39
C LYS A 68 -2.36 19.06 6.15
N ALA A 69 -1.81 18.37 7.13
CA ALA A 69 -0.59 17.58 6.96
C ALA A 69 -0.79 16.53 5.86
N GLN A 70 0.18 16.44 4.94
CA GLN A 70 0.18 15.46 3.87
C GLN A 70 1.00 14.25 4.31
N ALA A 71 0.28 13.19 4.63
CA ALA A 71 0.81 11.88 4.98
C ALA A 71 -0.16 10.83 4.44
N LEU A 72 0.35 9.73 3.89
CA LEU A 72 -0.47 8.64 3.33
C LEU A 72 -1.07 7.77 4.43
N THR A 73 -1.96 8.36 5.21
CA THR A 73 -2.66 7.73 6.32
C THR A 73 -3.98 8.43 6.59
N GLY A 74 -5.01 7.68 7.01
CA GLY A 74 -6.26 8.22 7.51
C GLY A 74 -6.13 8.74 8.95
N GLY A 75 -7.19 9.42 9.44
CA GLY A 75 -7.27 9.86 10.83
C GLY A 75 -6.32 11.00 11.22
N ARG A 76 -5.77 11.72 10.24
CA ARG A 76 -4.80 12.82 10.41
C ARG A 76 -5.25 13.85 11.45
N GLY A 77 -6.54 14.22 11.44
CA GLY A 77 -7.11 15.19 12.39
C GLY A 77 -7.03 14.76 13.87
N LYS A 78 -7.06 13.45 14.16
CA LYS A 78 -6.96 12.87 15.50
C LYS A 78 -5.54 12.38 15.86
N GLY A 79 -4.59 12.49 14.94
CA GLY A 79 -3.21 12.08 15.15
C GLY A 79 -2.42 13.06 16.02
N HIS A 80 -1.17 12.73 16.29
CA HIS A 80 -0.20 13.62 16.95
C HIS A 80 1.17 13.48 16.30
N PHE A 81 2.02 14.48 16.46
CA PHE A 81 3.36 14.50 15.92
C PHE A 81 4.39 14.02 16.95
N ASP A 82 5.53 13.53 16.47
CA ASP A 82 6.68 13.12 17.30
C ASP A 82 7.26 14.25 18.16
N ASN A 83 7.04 15.51 17.78
CA ASN A 83 7.40 16.70 18.56
C ASN A 83 6.34 17.09 19.61
N GLY A 84 5.29 16.29 19.80
CA GLY A 84 4.20 16.52 20.76
C GLY A 84 3.06 17.39 20.23
N PHE A 85 3.15 17.97 19.04
CA PHE A 85 2.08 18.75 18.44
C PHE A 85 0.84 17.87 18.13
N GLN A 86 -0.36 18.38 18.35
CA GLN A 86 -1.60 17.58 18.30
C GLN A 86 -2.42 17.91 17.06
N GLY A 87 -2.82 16.89 16.29
CA GLY A 87 -3.72 16.98 15.14
C GLY A 87 -3.04 17.48 13.87
N GLY A 88 -3.14 16.68 12.80
CA GLY A 88 -2.64 17.01 11.46
C GLY A 88 -3.61 17.82 10.59
N VAL A 89 -4.77 18.24 11.11
CA VAL A 89 -5.74 19.08 10.41
C VAL A 89 -6.15 20.21 11.34
N LYS A 90 -5.95 21.47 10.91
CA LYS A 90 -6.23 22.66 11.72
C LYS A 90 -6.92 23.74 10.91
N LEU A 91 -7.90 24.40 11.53
CA LEU A 91 -8.43 25.65 11.03
C LEU A 91 -7.36 26.72 11.20
N ILE A 92 -7.24 27.62 10.21
CA ILE A 92 -6.34 28.76 10.25
C ILE A 92 -7.07 30.01 9.77
N SER A 93 -6.70 31.14 10.33
CA SER A 93 -7.35 32.43 10.13
C SER A 93 -6.47 33.50 9.50
N SER A 94 -5.15 33.25 9.41
CA SER A 94 -4.20 34.15 8.77
C SER A 94 -3.04 33.40 8.08
N PRO A 95 -2.34 34.05 7.14
CA PRO A 95 -1.12 33.51 6.55
C PRO A 95 0.00 33.22 7.57
N GLU A 96 0.12 34.04 8.60
CA GLU A 96 1.09 33.84 9.70
C GLU A 96 0.79 32.55 10.46
N GLU A 97 -0.48 32.29 10.78
CA GLU A 97 -0.90 31.03 11.42
C GLU A 97 -0.59 29.81 10.53
N ALA A 98 -0.76 29.93 9.21
CA ALA A 98 -0.38 28.89 8.26
C ALA A 98 1.12 28.54 8.36
N LYS A 99 1.97 29.58 8.46
CA LYS A 99 3.43 29.41 8.61
C LYS A 99 3.78 28.72 9.92
N ASP A 100 3.27 29.23 11.04
CA ASP A 100 3.59 28.73 12.38
C ASP A 100 3.15 27.27 12.57
N LEU A 101 2.03 26.87 11.98
CA LEU A 101 1.58 25.49 12.00
C LEU A 101 2.38 24.61 11.06
N ALA A 102 2.75 25.09 9.88
CA ALA A 102 3.62 24.36 8.96
C ALA A 102 5.00 24.06 9.57
N GLU A 103 5.57 24.98 10.37
CA GLU A 103 6.83 24.74 11.13
C GLU A 103 6.71 23.57 12.11
N LYS A 104 5.53 23.36 12.70
CA LYS A 104 5.27 22.26 13.64
C LYS A 104 4.96 20.94 12.96
N MET A 105 4.53 20.98 11.70
CA MET A 105 4.11 19.79 10.94
C MET A 105 5.21 19.26 10.02
N LEU A 106 5.89 20.13 9.26
CA LEU A 106 6.85 19.73 8.23
C LEU A 106 8.10 19.08 8.83
N ASN A 107 8.58 18.02 8.19
CA ASN A 107 9.73 17.20 8.61
C ASN A 107 9.56 16.52 9.98
N HIS A 108 8.32 16.43 10.46
CA HIS A 108 7.94 15.68 11.65
C HIS A 108 7.09 14.48 11.26
N LYS A 109 7.10 13.44 12.10
CA LYS A 109 6.28 12.25 11.87
C LYS A 109 4.89 12.42 12.46
N LEU A 110 3.86 12.30 11.62
CA LEU A 110 2.47 12.22 12.05
C LEU A 110 2.14 10.77 12.41
N ILE A 111 1.77 10.57 13.68
CA ILE A 111 1.37 9.30 14.27
C ILE A 111 -0.15 9.26 14.33
N THR A 112 -0.74 8.29 13.64
CA THR A 112 -2.19 8.01 13.65
C THR A 112 -2.44 6.58 14.12
N LYS A 113 -3.72 6.25 14.32
CA LYS A 113 -4.13 4.86 14.61
C LYS A 113 -3.66 3.88 13.51
N GLN A 114 -3.57 4.34 12.26
CA GLN A 114 -3.23 3.50 11.11
C GLN A 114 -1.71 3.37 10.88
N THR A 115 -0.90 4.31 11.35
CA THR A 115 0.57 4.24 11.18
C THR A 115 1.27 3.48 12.30
N GLY A 116 0.61 3.29 13.44
CA GLY A 116 1.28 2.86 14.68
C GLY A 116 2.37 3.85 15.11
N ALA A 117 3.27 3.40 15.99
CA ALA A 117 4.32 4.23 16.57
C ALA A 117 5.36 4.74 15.55
N ALA A 118 5.48 4.10 14.38
CA ALA A 118 6.42 4.49 13.35
C ALA A 118 6.08 5.87 12.74
N GLY A 119 4.79 6.22 12.70
CA GLY A 119 4.30 7.44 12.06
C GLY A 119 4.59 7.49 10.54
N LYS A 120 4.22 8.60 9.92
CA LYS A 120 4.60 8.95 8.53
C LYS A 120 5.18 10.35 8.52
N GLU A 121 6.32 10.53 7.84
CA GLU A 121 6.96 11.83 7.71
C GLU A 121 6.06 12.78 6.90
N VAL A 122 5.89 14.01 7.39
CA VAL A 122 5.11 15.04 6.70
C VAL A 122 6.06 15.94 5.92
N THR A 123 6.18 15.68 4.61
CA THR A 123 7.06 16.44 3.70
C THR A 123 6.36 17.64 3.05
N ALA A 124 5.01 17.68 3.15
CA ALA A 124 4.19 18.75 2.64
C ALA A 124 2.98 19.02 3.55
N VAL A 125 2.46 20.24 3.47
CA VAL A 125 1.16 20.63 4.02
C VAL A 125 0.28 21.13 2.89
N TYR A 126 -1.03 20.94 3.01
CA TYR A 126 -2.02 21.42 2.05
C TYR A 126 -2.88 22.48 2.71
N VAL A 127 -2.78 23.71 2.21
CA VAL A 127 -3.58 24.85 2.67
C VAL A 127 -4.76 24.98 1.72
N VAL A 128 -5.98 24.82 2.26
CA VAL A 128 -7.22 24.85 1.49
C VAL A 128 -8.19 25.87 2.04
N GLU A 129 -9.06 26.38 1.19
CA GLU A 129 -10.24 27.11 1.66
C GLU A 129 -11.13 26.21 2.50
N ARG A 130 -11.63 26.75 3.62
CA ARG A 130 -12.71 26.10 4.36
C ARG A 130 -14.01 26.32 3.59
N ARG A 131 -14.79 25.26 3.46
CA ARG A 131 -16.14 25.31 2.92
C ARG A 131 -17.10 24.77 3.96
N ASP A 132 -18.23 25.45 4.11
CA ASP A 132 -19.31 24.93 4.94
C ASP A 132 -20.01 23.78 4.22
N ALA A 133 -20.26 22.71 4.96
CA ALA A 133 -21.06 21.58 4.50
C ALA A 133 -22.46 21.68 5.14
N ARG A 134 -23.49 21.64 4.29
CA ARG A 134 -24.88 21.38 4.70
C ARG A 134 -25.03 19.91 5.09
N THR A 135 -24.52 19.02 4.24
CA THR A 135 -24.57 17.57 4.41
C THR A 135 -23.22 16.99 4.03
N GLU A 136 -22.70 16.09 4.87
CA GLU A 136 -21.49 15.32 4.60
C GLU A 136 -21.86 13.87 4.34
N ALA A 137 -21.56 13.36 3.15
CA ALA A 137 -21.81 12.00 2.72
C ALA A 137 -20.49 11.26 2.46
N TYR A 138 -20.58 9.94 2.36
CA TYR A 138 -19.49 9.05 2.00
C TYR A 138 -19.73 8.50 0.60
N LEU A 139 -18.70 8.48 -0.24
CA LEU A 139 -18.74 7.77 -1.51
C LEU A 139 -17.39 7.13 -1.83
N ALA A 140 -17.41 5.85 -2.19
CA ALA A 140 -16.26 5.14 -2.72
C ALA A 140 -16.59 4.35 -3.98
N ILE A 141 -15.59 4.16 -4.83
CA ILE A 141 -15.62 3.31 -6.03
C ILE A 141 -14.46 2.33 -5.91
N LEU A 142 -14.74 1.03 -6.01
CA LEU A 142 -13.73 -0.04 -5.94
C LEU A 142 -14.14 -1.23 -6.80
N MET A 143 -13.20 -2.10 -7.15
CA MET A 143 -13.52 -3.37 -7.81
C MET A 143 -14.02 -4.39 -6.79
N ASP A 144 -15.30 -4.74 -6.84
CA ASP A 144 -15.82 -5.81 -6.00
C ASP A 144 -15.40 -7.17 -6.56
N ARG A 145 -14.66 -7.92 -5.75
CA ARG A 145 -14.10 -9.22 -6.14
C ARG A 145 -15.18 -10.30 -6.25
N SER A 146 -16.31 -10.14 -5.56
CA SER A 146 -17.40 -11.13 -5.59
C SER A 146 -18.20 -11.05 -6.89
N THR A 147 -18.60 -9.84 -7.28
CA THR A 147 -19.35 -9.59 -8.51
C THR A 147 -18.45 -9.40 -9.74
N GLN A 148 -17.15 -9.14 -9.52
CA GLN A 148 -16.17 -8.84 -10.56
C GLN A 148 -16.51 -7.58 -11.37
N LEU A 149 -17.24 -6.65 -10.75
CA LEU A 149 -17.64 -5.37 -11.32
C LEU A 149 -17.13 -4.22 -10.45
N PRO A 150 -16.94 -3.02 -11.02
CA PRO A 150 -16.84 -1.83 -10.21
C PRO A 150 -18.09 -1.68 -9.36
N MET A 151 -17.91 -1.31 -8.10
CA MET A 151 -18.96 -1.11 -7.13
C MET A 151 -18.83 0.28 -6.55
N ILE A 152 -19.93 1.05 -6.62
CA ILE A 152 -20.05 2.32 -5.92
C ILE A 152 -20.68 2.05 -4.56
N VAL A 153 -19.98 2.42 -3.50
CA VAL A 153 -20.43 2.35 -2.11
C VAL A 153 -20.78 3.77 -1.66
N ALA A 154 -22.00 3.98 -1.20
CA ALA A 154 -22.51 5.29 -0.82
C ALA A 154 -23.20 5.24 0.55
N SER A 155 -23.05 6.30 1.33
CA SER A 155 -23.78 6.48 2.59
C SER A 155 -24.00 7.97 2.85
N SER A 156 -25.15 8.30 3.43
CA SER A 156 -25.43 9.66 3.93
C SER A 156 -24.68 9.99 5.23
N GLN A 157 -23.96 9.02 5.80
CA GLN A 157 -23.14 9.20 7.01
C GLN A 157 -21.67 9.43 6.61
N GLY A 158 -21.35 10.63 6.15
CA GLY A 158 -19.98 11.06 5.84
C GLY A 158 -19.21 11.61 7.05
N GLY A 159 -17.93 11.93 6.84
CA GLY A 159 -17.07 12.55 7.86
C GLY A 159 -16.58 11.59 8.96
N MET A 160 -16.88 10.29 8.82
CA MET A 160 -16.49 9.25 9.76
C MET A 160 -15.96 7.99 9.06
N ASP A 161 -15.38 7.10 9.86
CA ASP A 161 -14.85 5.80 9.44
C ASP A 161 -15.97 4.90 8.92
N ILE A 162 -15.93 4.51 7.66
CA ILE A 162 -17.02 3.77 7.01
C ILE A 162 -17.16 2.36 7.57
N GLU A 163 -16.06 1.75 8.00
CA GLU A 163 -16.05 0.45 8.66
C GLU A 163 -16.78 0.50 10.01
N GLY A 164 -16.61 1.61 10.74
CA GLY A 164 -17.37 1.90 11.95
C GLY A 164 -18.87 2.09 11.70
N VAL A 165 -19.25 2.69 10.57
CA VAL A 165 -20.66 2.78 10.13
C VAL A 165 -21.18 1.39 9.79
N ALA A 166 -20.46 0.62 8.96
CA ALA A 166 -20.82 -0.73 8.55
C ALA A 166 -21.08 -1.67 9.74
N ALA A 167 -20.26 -1.56 10.80
CA ALA A 167 -20.39 -2.39 11.99
C ALA A 167 -21.59 -2.01 12.87
N LYS A 168 -21.99 -0.73 12.88
CA LYS A 168 -23.08 -0.21 13.75
C LYS A 168 -24.44 -0.18 13.06
N ASP A 169 -24.45 0.22 11.80
CA ASP A 169 -25.62 0.43 10.96
C ASP A 169 -25.30 0.02 9.52
N PRO A 170 -25.29 -1.29 9.20
CA PRO A 170 -25.02 -1.78 7.85
C PRO A 170 -26.00 -1.23 6.81
N ASP A 171 -27.24 -0.93 7.22
CA ASP A 171 -28.29 -0.44 6.32
C ASP A 171 -28.03 0.99 5.84
N ALA A 172 -27.17 1.76 6.53
CA ALA A 172 -26.70 3.06 6.08
C ALA A 172 -25.81 2.99 4.83
N ILE A 173 -25.25 1.80 4.52
CA ILE A 173 -24.38 1.59 3.37
C ILE A 173 -25.18 1.03 2.20
N LYS A 174 -25.15 1.74 1.08
CA LYS A 174 -25.79 1.34 -0.17
C LYS A 174 -24.70 1.02 -1.20
N THR A 175 -24.88 -0.07 -1.92
CA THR A 175 -23.93 -0.55 -2.92
C THR A 175 -24.58 -0.62 -4.28
N PHE A 176 -23.89 -0.13 -5.30
CA PHE A 176 -24.39 -0.03 -6.67
C PHE A 176 -23.35 -0.64 -7.62
N PRO A 177 -23.57 -1.87 -8.11
CA PRO A 177 -22.69 -2.45 -9.13
C PRO A 177 -22.82 -1.66 -10.44
N VAL A 178 -21.70 -1.46 -11.12
CA VAL A 178 -21.63 -0.71 -12.38
C VAL A 178 -21.32 -1.68 -13.52
N ASP A 179 -22.12 -1.64 -14.59
CA ASP A 179 -21.82 -2.41 -15.79
C ASP A 179 -20.58 -1.82 -16.50
N LEU A 180 -19.64 -2.69 -16.89
CA LEU A 180 -18.37 -2.26 -17.49
C LEU A 180 -18.53 -1.61 -18.88
N LYS A 181 -19.59 -1.91 -19.61
CA LYS A 181 -19.85 -1.36 -20.95
C LYS A 181 -20.67 -0.08 -20.88
N GLU A 182 -21.71 -0.06 -20.07
CA GLU A 182 -22.58 1.10 -19.93
C GLU A 182 -21.96 2.19 -19.04
N GLY A 183 -21.17 1.78 -18.04
CA GLY A 183 -20.63 2.67 -17.03
C GLY A 183 -21.73 3.27 -16.14
N VAL A 184 -21.45 4.45 -15.57
CA VAL A 184 -22.42 5.16 -14.73
C VAL A 184 -23.37 5.99 -15.59
N THR A 185 -24.54 5.41 -15.89
CA THR A 185 -25.62 6.10 -16.60
C THR A 185 -26.23 7.23 -15.76
N ASP A 186 -26.93 8.19 -16.40
CA ASP A 186 -27.62 9.28 -15.69
C ASP A 186 -28.63 8.75 -14.65
N LYS A 187 -29.31 7.66 -14.99
CA LYS A 187 -30.27 7.00 -14.09
C LYS A 187 -29.55 6.48 -12.85
N LEU A 188 -28.46 5.73 -13.03
CA LEU A 188 -27.69 5.17 -11.93
C LEU A 188 -27.05 6.27 -11.06
N ALA A 189 -26.48 7.29 -11.70
CA ALA A 189 -25.90 8.44 -11.01
C ALA A 189 -26.93 9.18 -10.13
N THR A 190 -28.14 9.38 -10.66
CA THR A 190 -29.25 10.02 -9.93
C THR A 190 -29.73 9.15 -8.77
N GLU A 191 -29.82 7.84 -8.97
CA GLU A 191 -30.18 6.88 -7.93
C GLU A 191 -29.16 6.90 -6.78
N ILE A 192 -27.87 6.86 -7.09
CA ILE A 192 -26.79 6.97 -6.09
C ILE A 192 -26.86 8.33 -5.38
N ALA A 193 -27.02 9.43 -6.11
CA ALA A 193 -27.11 10.76 -5.53
C ALA A 193 -28.27 10.87 -4.53
N SER A 194 -29.41 10.22 -4.81
CA SER A 194 -30.61 10.26 -3.95
C SER A 194 -30.41 9.64 -2.57
N VAL A 195 -29.44 8.74 -2.39
CA VAL A 195 -29.17 8.10 -1.09
C VAL A 195 -28.14 8.84 -0.24
N LEU A 196 -27.48 9.88 -0.79
CA LEU A 196 -26.45 10.66 -0.09
C LEU A 196 -27.04 11.67 0.92
N GLY A 197 -28.36 11.85 0.96
CA GLY A 197 -29.02 12.77 1.88
C GLY A 197 -28.92 14.25 1.46
N TYR A 198 -28.65 14.51 0.19
CA TYR A 198 -28.59 15.86 -0.37
C TYR A 198 -29.97 16.43 -0.67
N THR A 199 -30.05 17.76 -0.81
CA THR A 199 -31.26 18.42 -1.29
C THR A 199 -31.51 18.14 -2.78
N ASP A 200 -32.77 18.22 -3.21
CA ASP A 200 -33.18 18.03 -4.62
C ASP A 200 -32.40 18.94 -5.59
N ALA A 201 -32.00 20.14 -5.14
CA ALA A 201 -31.24 21.09 -5.94
C ALA A 201 -29.81 20.62 -6.23
N ALA A 202 -29.20 19.84 -5.32
CA ALA A 202 -27.85 19.32 -5.46
C ALA A 202 -27.78 18.00 -6.23
N ILE A 203 -28.89 17.26 -6.36
CA ILE A 203 -28.93 15.95 -7.03
C ILE A 203 -28.35 15.97 -8.46
N PRO A 204 -28.68 16.94 -9.34
CA PRO A 204 -28.08 16.97 -10.68
C PRO A 204 -26.56 17.15 -10.68
N GLU A 205 -26.04 17.97 -9.75
CA GLU A 205 -24.60 18.19 -9.61
C GLU A 205 -23.91 16.96 -8.99
N ALA A 206 -24.53 16.32 -8.01
CA ALA A 206 -24.07 15.08 -7.40
C ALA A 206 -23.98 13.95 -8.44
N ALA A 207 -25.02 13.77 -9.26
CA ALA A 207 -25.03 12.77 -10.33
C ALA A 207 -23.85 12.97 -11.30
N LYS A 208 -23.63 14.21 -11.76
CA LYS A 208 -22.49 14.54 -12.62
C LYS A 208 -21.15 14.27 -11.94
N THR A 209 -21.02 14.62 -10.65
CA THR A 209 -19.82 14.35 -9.86
C THR A 209 -19.54 12.86 -9.75
N ILE A 210 -20.56 12.03 -9.50
CA ILE A 210 -20.43 10.56 -9.43
C ILE A 210 -19.95 9.99 -10.77
N GLN A 211 -20.50 10.46 -11.90
CA GLN A 211 -20.04 10.06 -13.23
C GLN A 211 -18.58 10.44 -13.48
N ASN A 212 -18.18 11.65 -13.08
CA ASN A 212 -16.80 12.11 -13.22
C ASN A 212 -15.83 11.33 -12.32
N LEU A 213 -16.25 10.98 -11.09
CA LEU A 213 -15.47 10.11 -10.20
C LEU A 213 -15.27 8.71 -10.80
N TYR A 214 -16.31 8.16 -11.45
CA TYR A 214 -16.18 6.90 -12.17
C TYR A 214 -15.23 6.99 -13.36
N LYS A 215 -15.24 8.11 -14.10
CA LYS A 215 -14.25 8.36 -15.16
C LYS A 215 -12.83 8.39 -14.62
N VAL A 216 -12.59 9.07 -13.49
CA VAL A 216 -11.29 9.06 -12.80
C VAL A 216 -10.90 7.62 -12.46
N PHE A 217 -11.81 6.86 -11.85
CA PHE A 217 -11.58 5.47 -11.48
C PHE A 217 -11.11 4.62 -12.66
N THR A 218 -11.81 4.72 -13.80
CA THR A 218 -11.50 3.91 -14.99
C THR A 218 -10.30 4.41 -15.79
N GLU A 219 -10.16 5.71 -15.99
CA GLU A 219 -9.12 6.27 -16.87
C GLU A 219 -7.75 6.37 -16.20
N LYS A 220 -7.70 6.45 -14.87
CA LYS A 220 -6.46 6.48 -14.10
C LYS A 220 -6.09 5.12 -13.50
N ASP A 221 -6.81 4.04 -13.86
CA ASP A 221 -6.59 2.69 -13.33
C ASP A 221 -6.59 2.66 -11.79
N CYS A 222 -7.58 3.32 -11.18
CA CYS A 222 -7.70 3.31 -9.73
C CYS A 222 -8.16 1.93 -9.24
N THR A 223 -7.59 1.46 -8.14
CA THR A 223 -8.14 0.35 -7.35
C THR A 223 -9.22 0.82 -6.39
N GLN A 224 -9.12 2.08 -5.95
CA GLN A 224 -10.08 2.73 -5.09
C GLN A 224 -10.12 4.24 -5.35
N VAL A 225 -11.32 4.80 -5.47
CA VAL A 225 -11.59 6.24 -5.35
C VAL A 225 -12.47 6.41 -4.12
N GLU A 226 -11.97 7.01 -3.05
CA GLU A 226 -12.74 7.26 -1.82
C GLU A 226 -12.80 8.75 -1.53
N ILE A 227 -14.02 9.29 -1.39
CA ILE A 227 -14.30 10.67 -1.06
C ILE A 227 -15.02 10.70 0.29
N ASN A 228 -14.38 11.27 1.30
CA ASN A 228 -14.92 11.29 2.65
C ASN A 228 -14.47 12.54 3.45
N PRO A 229 -15.29 13.60 3.52
CA PRO A 229 -16.67 13.66 3.01
C PRO A 229 -16.77 14.13 1.55
N LEU A 230 -17.72 13.55 0.81
CA LEU A 230 -18.35 14.20 -0.35
C LEU A 230 -19.46 15.07 0.23
N SER A 231 -19.41 16.39 0.03
CA SER A 231 -20.28 17.31 0.77
C SER A 231 -21.16 18.14 -0.15
N GLU A 232 -22.40 18.35 0.26
CA GLU A 232 -23.25 19.41 -0.26
C GLU A 232 -23.00 20.70 0.53
N THR A 233 -22.73 21.81 -0.15
CA THR A 233 -22.60 23.14 0.46
C THR A 233 -23.96 23.85 0.59
N PRO A 234 -24.10 24.91 1.40
CA PRO A 234 -25.35 25.66 1.53
C PRO A 234 -25.96 26.17 0.21
N ASP A 235 -25.12 26.45 -0.79
CA ASP A 235 -25.47 26.88 -2.15
C ASP A 235 -25.68 25.71 -3.14
N ALA A 236 -25.91 24.50 -2.62
CA ALA A 236 -26.21 23.27 -3.37
C ALA A 236 -25.09 22.84 -4.34
N LYS A 237 -23.83 23.16 -4.01
CA LYS A 237 -22.65 22.65 -4.70
C LYS A 237 -22.18 21.35 -4.08
N VAL A 238 -21.60 20.48 -4.89
CA VAL A 238 -21.10 19.17 -4.45
C VAL A 238 -19.58 19.16 -4.56
N LEU A 239 -18.91 19.06 -3.42
CA LEU A 239 -17.46 19.13 -3.31
C LEU A 239 -16.88 17.89 -2.64
N ALA A 240 -15.81 17.35 -3.23
CA ALA A 240 -14.95 16.37 -2.58
C ALA A 240 -14.02 17.10 -1.60
N MET A 241 -14.33 17.04 -0.30
CA MET A 241 -13.62 17.80 0.73
C MET A 241 -12.32 17.12 1.20
N ASP A 242 -12.26 15.80 1.07
CA ASP A 242 -11.06 14.98 1.25
C ASP A 242 -11.19 13.77 0.31
N ALA A 243 -10.05 13.34 -0.24
CA ALA A 243 -10.00 12.28 -1.24
C ALA A 243 -8.79 11.37 -1.00
N LYS A 244 -9.04 10.07 -1.09
CA LYS A 244 -8.02 9.02 -1.06
C LYS A 244 -8.15 8.19 -2.32
N LEU A 245 -7.14 8.27 -3.18
CA LEU A 245 -7.07 7.50 -4.42
C LEU A 245 -5.97 6.45 -4.32
N GLY A 246 -6.33 5.19 -4.59
CA GLY A 246 -5.40 4.07 -4.76
C GLY A 246 -5.36 3.66 -6.23
N PHE A 247 -4.19 3.24 -6.70
CA PHE A 247 -3.94 2.91 -8.11
C PHE A 247 -3.44 1.47 -8.27
N ASP A 248 -3.73 0.87 -9.42
CA ASP A 248 -3.19 -0.44 -9.79
C ASP A 248 -1.77 -0.27 -10.32
N ASP A 249 -0.78 -0.75 -9.58
CA ASP A 249 0.60 -0.66 -10.04
C ASP A 249 0.88 -1.52 -11.27
N ASN A 250 0.02 -2.49 -11.60
CA ASN A 250 0.15 -3.20 -12.87
C ASN A 250 -0.15 -2.29 -14.06
N ALA A 251 -0.81 -1.15 -13.85
CA ALA A 251 -1.07 -0.14 -14.87
C ALA A 251 0.02 0.94 -14.95
N GLU A 252 1.09 0.86 -14.15
CA GLU A 252 2.21 1.83 -14.14
C GLU A 252 2.72 2.16 -15.55
N PHE A 253 2.84 1.16 -16.41
CA PHE A 253 3.35 1.30 -17.79
C PHE A 253 2.51 2.23 -18.68
N ARG A 254 1.26 2.55 -18.28
CA ARG A 254 0.34 3.44 -19.00
C ARG A 254 -0.13 4.63 -18.16
N GLN A 255 0.36 4.77 -16.92
CA GLN A 255 -0.02 5.81 -15.97
C GLN A 255 1.20 6.63 -15.49
N GLU A 256 2.16 6.90 -16.40
CA GLU A 256 3.45 7.54 -16.07
C GLU A 256 3.33 8.83 -15.24
N GLU A 257 2.33 9.67 -15.54
CA GLU A 257 2.09 10.93 -14.79
C GLU A 257 1.79 10.68 -13.31
N VAL A 258 0.87 9.76 -13.03
CA VAL A 258 0.41 9.44 -11.67
C VAL A 258 1.54 8.78 -10.89
N PHE A 259 2.24 7.82 -11.52
CA PHE A 259 3.38 7.13 -10.91
C PHE A 259 4.58 8.06 -10.70
N GLY A 260 4.72 9.10 -11.50
CA GLY A 260 5.69 10.18 -11.29
C GLY A 260 5.47 11.00 -10.02
N TRP A 261 4.31 10.88 -9.36
CA TRP A 261 4.01 11.55 -8.09
C TRP A 261 4.16 10.65 -6.87
N ARG A 262 4.64 9.41 -7.04
CA ARG A 262 4.98 8.50 -5.94
C ARG A 262 5.92 9.20 -4.95
N ASP A 263 5.61 9.05 -3.66
CA ASP A 263 6.41 9.61 -2.58
C ASP A 263 7.07 8.48 -1.75
N PRO A 264 8.35 8.15 -2.04
CA PRO A 264 9.07 7.11 -1.32
C PRO A 264 9.22 7.36 0.18
N THR A 265 9.08 8.59 0.67
CA THR A 265 9.17 8.91 2.11
C THR A 265 8.01 8.32 2.90
N GLN A 266 6.94 7.96 2.20
CA GLN A 266 5.72 7.38 2.78
C GLN A 266 5.78 5.86 2.80
N GLU A 267 6.81 5.25 2.26
CA GLU A 267 6.97 3.80 2.16
C GLU A 267 8.03 3.31 3.15
N ASP A 268 7.98 2.02 3.49
CA ASP A 268 8.99 1.44 4.37
C ASP A 268 10.33 1.30 3.60
N PRO A 269 11.47 1.77 4.15
CA PRO A 269 12.76 1.71 3.45
C PRO A 269 13.27 0.29 3.17
N GLU A 270 13.00 -0.67 4.05
CA GLU A 270 13.41 -2.07 3.88
C GLU A 270 12.58 -2.71 2.76
N GLU A 271 11.28 -2.42 2.76
CA GLU A 271 10.33 -2.78 1.72
C GLU A 271 10.69 -2.22 0.34
N MET A 272 11.21 -0.99 0.30
CA MET A 272 11.69 -0.32 -0.91
C MET A 272 12.98 -0.91 -1.44
N GLU A 273 13.96 -1.15 -0.56
CA GLU A 273 15.21 -1.80 -0.94
C GLU A 273 14.96 -3.21 -1.48
N ALA A 274 14.07 -3.97 -0.85
CA ALA A 274 13.65 -5.29 -1.32
C ALA A 274 13.11 -5.27 -2.76
N SER A 275 12.23 -4.32 -3.09
CA SER A 275 11.62 -4.25 -4.42
C SER A 275 12.62 -4.03 -5.56
N LYS A 276 13.77 -3.38 -5.29
CA LYS A 276 14.83 -3.15 -6.30
C LYS A 276 15.44 -4.46 -6.80
N TYR A 277 15.33 -5.53 -6.01
CA TYR A 277 15.82 -6.86 -6.36
C TYR A 277 14.67 -7.84 -6.70
N GLY A 278 13.44 -7.34 -6.87
CA GLY A 278 12.26 -8.16 -7.12
C GLY A 278 11.81 -8.99 -5.91
N LEU A 279 12.19 -8.58 -4.69
CA LEU A 279 11.78 -9.24 -3.46
C LEU A 279 10.54 -8.56 -2.89
N ASN A 280 9.52 -9.33 -2.50
CA ASN A 280 8.43 -8.83 -1.68
C ASN A 280 8.78 -9.10 -0.23
N PHE A 281 9.09 -8.04 0.52
CA PHE A 281 9.44 -8.12 1.93
C PHE A 281 8.42 -7.35 2.76
N ILE A 282 7.97 -7.90 3.88
CA ILE A 282 7.19 -7.19 4.89
C ILE A 282 7.75 -7.57 6.25
N LYS A 283 8.09 -6.59 7.07
CA LYS A 283 8.61 -6.82 8.41
C LYS A 283 7.47 -7.16 9.38
N LEU A 284 7.74 -8.10 10.29
CA LEU A 284 6.85 -8.49 11.39
C LEU A 284 7.63 -8.41 12.72
N ASP A 285 6.95 -8.64 13.84
CA ASP A 285 7.53 -8.45 15.18
C ASP A 285 8.25 -9.67 15.76
N GLY A 286 8.29 -10.80 15.02
CA GLY A 286 8.91 -12.04 15.48
C GLY A 286 10.43 -12.10 15.38
N ASN A 287 10.97 -13.30 15.55
CA ASN A 287 12.41 -13.58 15.64
C ASN A 287 12.90 -14.64 14.65
N ILE A 288 11.98 -15.38 14.00
CA ILE A 288 12.30 -16.38 12.98
C ILE A 288 12.03 -15.78 11.61
N ALA A 289 13.08 -15.41 10.90
CA ALA A 289 12.94 -14.91 9.55
C ALA A 289 12.68 -16.05 8.57
N ASN A 290 12.02 -15.76 7.45
CA ASN A 290 11.87 -16.73 6.36
C ASN A 290 12.29 -16.17 5.00
N ILE A 291 12.74 -17.07 4.12
CA ILE A 291 13.03 -16.82 2.71
C ILE A 291 12.31 -17.90 1.91
N VAL A 292 11.35 -17.48 1.08
CA VAL A 292 10.45 -18.42 0.39
C VAL A 292 10.27 -18.00 -1.06
N ASN A 293 10.06 -18.96 -1.96
CA ASN A 293 9.68 -18.68 -3.34
C ASN A 293 8.17 -18.90 -3.56
N GLY A 294 7.45 -17.83 -3.78
CA GLY A 294 6.00 -17.78 -3.99
C GLY A 294 5.23 -17.28 -2.76
N ALA A 295 4.43 -16.22 -2.95
CA ALA A 295 3.64 -15.58 -1.89
C ALA A 295 2.76 -16.53 -1.07
N GLY A 296 2.08 -17.49 -1.72
CA GLY A 296 1.25 -18.48 -1.02
C GLY A 296 2.05 -19.39 -0.09
N LEU A 297 3.24 -19.83 -0.53
CA LEU A 297 4.14 -20.63 0.28
C LEU A 297 4.78 -19.79 1.40
N ALA A 298 5.07 -18.51 1.14
CA ALA A 298 5.59 -17.59 2.16
C ALA A 298 4.59 -17.42 3.31
N MET A 299 3.30 -17.21 3.01
CA MET A 299 2.23 -17.19 4.01
C MET A 299 2.13 -18.51 4.78
N ALA A 300 2.08 -19.65 4.07
CA ALA A 300 2.03 -20.96 4.73
C ALA A 300 3.26 -21.25 5.61
N THR A 301 4.43 -20.71 5.24
CA THR A 301 5.67 -20.85 6.02
C THR A 301 5.60 -20.02 7.31
N MET A 302 5.04 -18.83 7.28
CA MET A 302 4.79 -18.04 8.49
C MET A 302 3.77 -18.75 9.41
N ASP A 303 2.68 -19.25 8.82
CA ASP A 303 1.64 -19.95 9.57
C ASP A 303 2.17 -21.21 10.25
N ILE A 304 3.01 -21.98 9.57
CA ILE A 304 3.57 -23.20 10.14
C ILE A 304 4.62 -22.90 11.22
N ILE A 305 5.44 -21.83 11.09
CA ILE A 305 6.29 -21.35 12.18
C ILE A 305 5.44 -21.06 13.42
N LYS A 306 4.33 -20.34 13.22
CA LYS A 306 3.40 -19.97 14.30
C LYS A 306 2.71 -21.20 14.91
N LEU A 307 2.32 -22.16 14.07
CA LEU A 307 1.68 -23.42 14.49
C LEU A 307 2.58 -24.22 15.44
N TYR A 308 3.89 -24.27 15.18
CA TYR A 308 4.87 -24.92 16.06
C TYR A 308 5.32 -24.04 17.24
N GLY A 309 4.75 -22.85 17.41
CA GLY A 309 4.99 -21.97 18.56
C GLY A 309 6.15 -20.98 18.41
N GLY A 310 6.66 -20.78 17.20
CA GLY A 310 7.60 -19.71 16.87
C GLY A 310 6.91 -18.40 16.47
N GLU A 311 7.69 -17.34 16.32
CA GLU A 311 7.20 -16.04 15.85
C GLU A 311 7.88 -15.65 14.53
N PRO A 312 7.13 -15.57 13.40
CA PRO A 312 7.71 -15.13 12.13
C PRO A 312 8.14 -13.67 12.19
N ALA A 313 9.37 -13.38 11.80
CA ALA A 313 9.96 -12.04 11.80
C ALA A 313 9.66 -11.24 10.52
N ASN A 314 9.25 -11.90 9.45
CA ASN A 314 8.95 -11.25 8.18
C ASN A 314 8.06 -12.14 7.29
N PHE A 315 7.49 -11.53 6.26
CA PHE A 315 7.12 -12.18 5.01
C PHE A 315 8.23 -11.90 4.00
N LEU A 316 8.77 -12.90 3.31
CA LEU A 316 9.66 -12.67 2.17
C LEU A 316 9.40 -13.68 1.05
N ASP A 317 8.95 -13.14 -0.08
CA ASP A 317 8.81 -13.87 -1.34
C ASP A 317 9.90 -13.42 -2.33
N CYS A 318 10.76 -14.34 -2.73
CA CYS A 318 11.82 -14.12 -3.73
C CYS A 318 11.40 -14.42 -5.18
N GLY A 319 10.11 -14.65 -5.42
CA GLY A 319 9.53 -14.96 -6.72
C GLY A 319 9.82 -16.38 -7.20
N GLY A 320 9.32 -16.76 -8.37
CA GLY A 320 9.44 -18.15 -8.88
C GLY A 320 10.88 -18.60 -9.23
N THR A 321 11.83 -17.67 -9.29
CA THR A 321 13.23 -17.93 -9.66
C THR A 321 14.18 -17.42 -8.58
N ALA A 322 14.33 -18.19 -7.50
CA ALA A 322 15.36 -17.93 -6.50
C ALA A 322 16.76 -18.10 -7.11
N THR A 323 17.57 -17.05 -7.08
CA THR A 323 18.97 -17.05 -7.53
C THR A 323 19.90 -16.83 -6.34
N PRO A 324 21.18 -17.24 -6.41
CA PRO A 324 22.15 -16.95 -5.36
C PRO A 324 22.22 -15.46 -5.00
N GLN A 325 22.11 -14.56 -5.98
CA GLN A 325 22.14 -13.11 -5.75
C GLN A 325 20.90 -12.62 -5.01
N THR A 326 19.70 -13.08 -5.38
CA THR A 326 18.45 -12.69 -4.70
C THR A 326 18.42 -13.24 -3.28
N ILE A 327 18.92 -14.46 -3.07
CA ILE A 327 19.11 -15.05 -1.74
C ILE A 327 20.08 -14.19 -0.91
N GLU A 328 21.25 -13.85 -1.42
CA GLU A 328 22.22 -13.02 -0.68
C GLU A 328 21.64 -11.66 -0.26
N LYS A 329 20.83 -11.03 -1.13
CA LYS A 329 20.11 -9.79 -0.81
C LYS A 329 19.03 -10.00 0.26
N ALA A 330 18.29 -11.11 0.19
CA ALA A 330 17.31 -11.48 1.21
C ALA A 330 17.96 -11.65 2.59
N PHE A 331 19.12 -12.31 2.68
CA PHE A 331 19.90 -12.39 3.92
C PHE A 331 20.29 -11.01 4.44
N GLY A 332 20.77 -10.11 3.58
CA GLY A 332 21.14 -8.75 3.98
C GLY A 332 19.96 -7.97 4.60
N LEU A 333 18.76 -8.10 4.03
CA LEU A 333 17.55 -7.47 4.56
C LEU A 333 17.16 -8.05 5.92
N ILE A 334 17.10 -9.38 6.01
CA ILE A 334 16.72 -10.11 7.24
C ILE A 334 17.66 -9.78 8.40
N LEU A 335 18.98 -9.77 8.16
CA LEU A 335 20.00 -9.57 9.19
C LEU A 335 20.15 -8.11 9.64
N SER A 336 19.47 -7.18 8.95
CA SER A 336 19.36 -5.80 9.42
C SER A 336 18.55 -5.73 10.72
N ASP A 337 17.59 -6.65 10.90
CA ASP A 337 16.84 -6.80 12.15
C ASP A 337 17.61 -7.64 13.18
N LYS A 338 17.87 -7.03 14.35
CA LYS A 338 18.61 -7.66 15.44
C LYS A 338 17.77 -8.63 16.26
N LYS A 339 16.45 -8.63 16.10
CA LYS A 339 15.56 -9.63 16.72
C LYS A 339 15.69 -11.00 16.07
N VAL A 340 16.14 -11.06 14.81
CA VAL A 340 16.25 -12.31 14.06
C VAL A 340 17.33 -13.20 14.66
N ASN A 341 16.90 -14.37 15.14
CA ASN A 341 17.77 -15.35 15.78
C ASN A 341 17.63 -16.77 15.18
N GLY A 342 16.85 -16.91 14.11
CA GLY A 342 16.75 -18.10 13.27
C GLY A 342 16.24 -17.75 11.87
N ILE A 343 16.67 -18.50 10.86
CA ILE A 343 16.23 -18.31 9.47
C ILE A 343 15.65 -19.62 8.94
N PHE A 344 14.42 -19.57 8.42
CA PHE A 344 13.77 -20.66 7.72
C PHE A 344 13.73 -20.40 6.22
N VAL A 345 14.57 -21.10 5.47
CA VAL A 345 14.53 -21.10 4.01
C VAL A 345 13.60 -22.22 3.55
N ASN A 346 12.53 -21.90 2.84
CA ASN A 346 11.62 -22.89 2.28
C ASN A 346 11.51 -22.67 0.77
N ILE A 347 12.24 -23.46 -0.01
CA ILE A 347 12.27 -23.33 -1.46
C ILE A 347 11.72 -24.60 -2.13
N PHE A 348 10.66 -24.42 -2.91
CA PHE A 348 10.15 -25.43 -3.83
C PHE A 348 10.78 -25.21 -5.21
N GLY A 349 11.80 -25.98 -5.53
CA GLY A 349 12.52 -25.99 -6.80
C GLY A 349 11.64 -26.47 -7.95
N GLY A 350 10.98 -25.51 -8.61
CA GLY A 350 10.33 -25.73 -9.91
C GLY A 350 11.38 -25.74 -11.03
N ILE A 351 11.70 -24.55 -11.56
CA ILE A 351 12.68 -24.39 -12.65
C ILE A 351 14.13 -24.39 -12.13
N VAL A 352 14.32 -24.00 -10.87
CA VAL A 352 15.65 -23.89 -10.25
C VAL A 352 16.04 -25.21 -9.58
N ARG A 353 17.28 -25.66 -9.81
CA ARG A 353 17.85 -26.86 -9.16
C ARG A 353 18.21 -26.59 -7.70
N CYS A 354 17.91 -27.53 -6.82
CA CYS A 354 18.18 -27.42 -5.39
C CYS A 354 19.68 -27.27 -5.10
N ASP A 355 20.56 -27.92 -5.87
CA ASP A 355 22.01 -27.83 -5.64
C ASP A 355 22.57 -26.44 -5.93
N TYR A 356 21.97 -25.72 -6.88
CA TYR A 356 22.31 -24.32 -7.17
C TYR A 356 21.84 -23.36 -6.06
N VAL A 357 20.65 -23.63 -5.49
CA VAL A 357 20.14 -22.89 -4.32
C VAL A 357 21.04 -23.13 -3.10
N ALA A 358 21.41 -24.39 -2.84
CA ALA A 358 22.31 -24.75 -1.75
C ALA A 358 23.68 -24.08 -1.85
N GLU A 359 24.26 -23.97 -3.06
CA GLU A 359 25.48 -23.20 -3.30
C GLU A 359 25.33 -21.74 -2.83
N GLY A 360 24.22 -21.09 -3.23
CA GLY A 360 23.91 -19.73 -2.80
C GLY A 360 23.74 -19.58 -1.29
N LEU A 361 23.07 -20.54 -0.64
CA LEU A 361 22.88 -20.55 0.81
C LEU A 361 24.20 -20.72 1.57
N ILE A 362 25.05 -21.65 1.13
CA ILE A 362 26.38 -21.88 1.74
C ILE A 362 27.25 -20.64 1.57
N ALA A 363 27.24 -20.02 0.38
CA ALA A 363 27.99 -18.80 0.10
C ALA A 363 27.51 -17.64 0.98
N ALA A 364 26.20 -17.38 1.03
CA ALA A 364 25.61 -16.33 1.87
C ALA A 364 25.95 -16.55 3.35
N THR A 365 25.80 -17.77 3.86
CA THR A 365 26.09 -18.12 5.26
C THR A 365 27.56 -17.83 5.61
N LYS A 366 28.50 -18.13 4.71
CA LYS A 366 29.93 -17.80 4.87
C LYS A 366 30.20 -16.30 4.78
N ASN A 367 29.62 -15.62 3.79
CA ASN A 367 29.82 -14.19 3.55
C ASN A 367 29.34 -13.35 4.73
N PHE A 368 28.16 -13.66 5.28
CA PHE A 368 27.59 -12.97 6.43
C PHE A 368 28.11 -13.47 7.78
N LYS A 369 28.95 -14.52 7.80
CA LYS A 369 29.49 -15.15 9.03
C LYS A 369 28.38 -15.47 10.04
N LEU A 370 27.34 -16.15 9.56
CA LEU A 370 26.15 -16.41 10.37
C LEU A 370 26.46 -17.34 11.54
N ASP A 371 26.02 -16.92 12.73
CA ASP A 371 26.08 -17.72 13.95
C ASP A 371 24.69 -18.23 14.40
N ILE A 372 23.63 -17.76 13.75
CA ILE A 372 22.25 -18.19 13.99
C ILE A 372 21.92 -19.44 13.15
N PRO A 373 21.02 -20.33 13.63
CA PRO A 373 20.61 -21.51 12.88
C PRO A 373 19.84 -21.13 11.60
N VAL A 374 20.17 -21.81 10.51
CA VAL A 374 19.46 -21.72 9.24
C VAL A 374 18.89 -23.10 8.90
N VAL A 375 17.57 -23.24 8.99
CA VAL A 375 16.89 -24.46 8.55
C VAL A 375 16.44 -24.26 7.11
N VAL A 376 16.75 -25.24 6.28
CA VAL A 376 16.50 -25.20 4.84
C VAL A 376 15.64 -26.37 4.47
N ARG A 377 14.45 -26.09 3.94
CA ARG A 377 13.63 -27.08 3.25
C ARG A 377 13.75 -26.87 1.76
N LEU A 378 14.28 -27.87 1.06
CA LEU A 378 14.40 -27.88 -0.40
C LEU A 378 13.58 -29.04 -0.96
N GLN A 379 12.82 -28.78 -2.02
CA GLN A 379 12.16 -29.82 -2.81
C GLN A 379 12.38 -29.60 -4.30
N GLY A 380 12.54 -30.68 -5.06
CA GLY A 380 12.70 -30.62 -6.53
C GLY A 380 14.01 -31.22 -7.04
N THR A 381 14.44 -30.77 -8.22
CA THR A 381 15.58 -31.36 -8.92
C THR A 381 16.87 -31.24 -8.11
N ASN A 382 17.63 -32.34 -7.99
CA ASN A 382 18.89 -32.44 -7.26
C ASN A 382 18.80 -32.15 -5.75
N MET A 383 17.67 -32.44 -5.12
CA MET A 383 17.51 -32.30 -3.67
C MET A 383 18.57 -33.10 -2.89
N GLU A 384 18.78 -34.38 -3.21
CA GLU A 384 19.75 -35.24 -2.50
C GLU A 384 21.16 -34.64 -2.52
N LYS A 385 21.60 -34.15 -3.69
CA LYS A 385 22.89 -33.49 -3.85
C LYS A 385 22.97 -32.18 -3.05
N ALA A 386 21.89 -31.40 -3.02
CA ALA A 386 21.82 -30.18 -2.24
C ALA A 386 21.95 -30.46 -0.74
N LYS A 387 21.31 -31.53 -0.25
CA LYS A 387 21.42 -32.01 1.13
C LYS A 387 22.86 -32.42 1.46
N GLU A 388 23.51 -33.22 0.61
CA GLU A 388 24.91 -33.60 0.78
C GLU A 388 25.85 -32.38 0.84
N MET A 389 25.61 -31.38 -0.02
CA MET A 389 26.38 -30.12 -0.01
C MET A 389 26.21 -29.34 1.30
N ILE A 390 24.99 -29.29 1.83
CA ILE A 390 24.69 -28.60 3.09
C ILE A 390 25.32 -29.35 4.28
N ASP A 391 25.14 -30.67 4.35
CA ASP A 391 25.63 -31.50 5.45
C ASP A 391 27.17 -31.47 5.54
N ASN A 392 27.85 -31.45 4.38
CA ASN A 392 29.31 -31.37 4.31
C ASN A 392 29.88 -29.94 4.48
N SER A 393 29.04 -28.91 4.62
CA SER A 393 29.49 -27.51 4.65
C SER A 393 30.18 -27.11 5.96
N GLY A 394 29.93 -27.83 7.06
CA GLY A 394 30.40 -27.48 8.40
C GLY A 394 29.74 -26.22 9.00
N LEU A 395 28.64 -25.75 8.40
CA LEU A 395 27.89 -24.57 8.82
C LEU A 395 26.66 -24.97 9.63
N LYS A 396 26.04 -24.01 10.34
CA LYS A 396 24.74 -24.18 11.04
C LYS A 396 23.56 -24.20 10.06
N LEU A 397 23.68 -25.00 9.00
CA LEU A 397 22.66 -25.22 7.97
C LEU A 397 22.07 -26.62 8.15
N TYR A 398 20.74 -26.73 8.17
CA TYR A 398 20.04 -28.00 8.42
C TYR A 398 19.06 -28.29 7.29
N ALA A 399 19.30 -29.32 6.48
CA ALA A 399 18.53 -29.61 5.27
C ALA A 399 17.41 -30.66 5.47
N PHE A 400 16.20 -30.29 5.08
CA PHE A 400 14.97 -31.08 5.18
C PHE A 400 14.25 -31.19 3.82
N GLU A 401 13.46 -32.25 3.68
CA GLU A 401 12.58 -32.50 2.52
C GLU A 401 11.15 -32.05 2.79
N ASP A 402 10.65 -32.38 3.99
CA ASP A 402 9.29 -32.11 4.40
C ASP A 402 9.18 -30.81 5.20
N LEU A 403 8.01 -30.17 5.10
CA LEU A 403 7.77 -28.86 5.68
C LEU A 403 7.63 -28.93 7.21
N ASP A 404 6.86 -29.90 7.72
CA ASP A 404 6.60 -30.06 9.16
C ASP A 404 7.89 -30.26 9.98
N PRO A 405 8.79 -31.22 9.65
CA PRO A 405 10.01 -31.41 10.42
C PRO A 405 10.95 -30.21 10.35
N ALA A 406 10.96 -29.49 9.23
CA ALA A 406 11.78 -28.29 9.07
C ALA A 406 11.25 -27.14 9.95
N ALA A 407 9.93 -26.95 9.98
CA ALA A 407 9.27 -25.93 10.80
C ALA A 407 9.46 -26.21 12.30
N GLU A 408 9.23 -27.45 12.74
CA GLU A 408 9.49 -27.85 14.12
C GLU A 408 10.96 -27.62 14.49
N LYS A 409 11.89 -27.96 13.59
CA LYS A 409 13.32 -27.79 13.85
C LYS A 409 13.74 -26.33 13.97
N ILE A 410 13.24 -25.43 13.13
CA ILE A 410 13.64 -24.02 13.25
C ILE A 410 13.13 -23.41 14.54
N VAL A 411 11.93 -23.78 14.99
CA VAL A 411 11.39 -23.33 16.28
C VAL A 411 12.16 -23.92 17.46
N GLU A 412 12.60 -25.18 17.37
CA GLU A 412 13.45 -25.81 18.39
C GLU A 412 14.81 -25.09 18.52
N LEU A 413 15.42 -24.72 17.39
CA LEU A 413 16.77 -24.13 17.35
C LEU A 413 16.78 -22.62 17.62
N ALA A 414 15.71 -21.92 17.25
CA ALA A 414 15.58 -20.47 17.47
C ALA A 414 15.24 -20.21 18.95
N PRO A 415 16.01 -19.37 19.66
CA PRO A 415 15.63 -18.93 21.00
C PRO A 415 14.24 -18.31 21.02
N LYS A 416 13.43 -18.58 22.04
CA LYS A 416 12.09 -17.97 22.18
C LYS A 416 12.18 -16.43 22.16
N ALA A 417 11.24 -15.81 21.45
CA ALA A 417 11.14 -14.36 21.27
C ALA A 417 11.04 -13.57 22.58
#